data_AF-A0AAD9BEL3-F1
#
_entry.id   AF-A0AAD9BEL3-F1
#
_cell.length_a   1.000
_cell.length_b   1.000
_cell.length_c   1.000
_cell.angle_alpha   90.00
_cell.angle_beta   90.00
_cell.angle_gamma   90.00
#
_symmetry.space_group_name_H-M   'P 1'
#
loop_
_entity.id
_entity.type
_entity.pdbx_description
1 polymer ?
#
loop_
_entity_poly.entity_id
_entity_poly.type
_entity_poly.pdbx_seq_one_letter_code
_entity_poly.pdbx_strand_id
1 'polypeptide(L)'
;MILFCVFLSIKRSNCYMVWGGEFSSSQQTRVSQEDFMIGCLIDLDTGLMTFTANGKEINTFYQVEPHTKLFPAVFVLPSSQNMIQFELGKLKNIMPISAAMFRSERKNPVPQCPPRLDVQMLTPVIWSRMPNNFLAPETGRCQEPLTMMALHIPEENRCIDILELSERMDLLKFHYHTLKLYGLPCDESQLFYAIENTYLPGPMRSGFFDLLISMHLESAKRNRLGTNKEFIVPMTDQTRSITLYSDKSDALPGVGLTTCLRPKLHFSSVGFVGTDQNIYTLSPSIPLQMLKTKALQMLTEAVQDGCQAMRDPVGGSVEFHFVPILKLISTLLIMGVFDDEDVTHILKMLEPVVFSGKKAEEPAEDCQFEGEERNKKHSQNKSGKARGA
;
A
#
# COMPACT_ATOMS: atom_id res chain seq x y z
N MET A 1 35.58 -8.54 13.96
CA MET A 1 34.83 -7.84 15.02
C MET A 1 33.38 -8.28 14.94
N ILE A 2 32.87 -9.11 15.85
CA ILE A 2 31.47 -9.58 15.80
C ILE A 2 30.57 -8.52 16.46
N LEU A 3 29.55 -8.10 15.73
CA LEU A 3 28.51 -7.12 16.03
C LEU A 3 27.21 -7.85 16.37
N PHE A 4 26.48 -7.36 17.37
CA PHE A 4 25.03 -7.48 17.36
C PHE A 4 24.43 -6.05 17.37
N CYS A 5 23.63 -5.70 16.36
CA CYS A 5 23.06 -4.36 16.19
C CYS A 5 21.67 -4.29 16.83
N VAL A 6 21.38 -3.23 17.58
CA VAL A 6 20.12 -3.02 18.30
C VAL A 6 19.61 -1.60 18.14
N PHE A 7 18.29 -1.46 18.01
CA PHE A 7 17.55 -0.21 18.19
C PHE A 7 16.95 -0.13 19.61
N LEU A 8 17.45 0.83 20.40
CA LEU A 8 17.03 1.36 21.72
C LEU A 8 17.27 0.54 23.01
N SER A 9 18.06 1.14 23.93
CA SER A 9 18.17 0.84 25.38
C SER A 9 18.69 2.07 26.19
N ILE A 10 18.34 2.18 27.48
CA ILE A 10 18.62 3.26 28.46
C ILE A 10 20.11 3.38 28.80
N LYS A 11 20.91 2.32 28.66
CA LYS A 11 22.37 2.43 28.47
C LYS A 11 22.65 2.40 26.96
N ARG A 12 22.55 3.58 26.33
CA ARG A 12 22.55 3.75 24.87
C ARG A 12 23.85 3.28 24.23
N SER A 13 23.87 2.08 23.70
CA SER A 13 24.87 1.64 22.72
C SER A 13 24.14 0.93 21.59
N ASN A 14 24.30 1.43 20.37
CA ASN A 14 23.72 0.82 19.17
C ASN A 14 24.45 -0.49 18.78
N CYS A 15 25.67 -0.65 19.28
CA CYS A 15 26.55 -1.76 18.95
C CYS A 15 27.11 -2.38 20.24
N TYR A 16 26.89 -3.70 20.41
CA TYR A 16 27.54 -4.50 21.45
C TYR A 16 28.62 -5.35 20.77
N MET A 17 29.88 -4.93 20.91
CA MET A 17 31.01 -5.48 20.15
C MET A 17 32.23 -5.70 21.04
N VAL A 18 33.01 -6.70 20.69
CA VAL A 18 34.32 -6.92 21.32
C VAL A 18 35.43 -6.77 20.28
N TRP A 19 36.53 -6.12 20.68
CA TRP A 19 37.70 -5.98 19.84
C TRP A 19 38.51 -7.29 19.83
N GLY A 20 38.49 -8.00 18.70
CA GLY A 20 39.19 -9.27 18.54
C GLY A 20 40.73 -9.17 18.69
N GLY A 21 41.30 -7.97 18.54
CA GLY A 21 42.75 -7.75 18.66
C GLY A 21 43.29 -7.93 20.07
N GLU A 22 42.46 -7.76 21.11
CA GLU A 22 42.90 -7.90 22.52
C GLU A 22 43.20 -9.35 22.89
N PHE A 23 42.65 -10.31 22.15
CA PHE A 23 42.82 -11.75 22.41
C PHE A 23 43.99 -12.35 21.62
N SER A 24 44.67 -11.52 20.83
CA SER A 24 45.93 -11.84 20.16
C SER A 24 47.09 -11.38 21.06
N SER A 25 47.35 -12.06 22.18
CA SER A 25 48.49 -11.72 23.04
C SER A 25 49.42 -12.91 23.31
N SER A 26 50.52 -13.01 22.55
CA SER A 26 51.90 -13.05 23.10
C SER A 26 52.97 -13.15 22.01
N GLN A 27 53.85 -12.14 21.95
CA GLN A 27 55.30 -12.17 21.66
C GLN A 27 55.96 -13.45 21.09
N GLN A 28 55.55 -13.93 19.92
CA GLN A 28 56.48 -14.67 19.05
C GLN A 28 56.34 -14.16 17.62
N THR A 29 57.44 -13.60 17.13
CA THR A 29 57.74 -13.35 15.72
C THR A 29 57.87 -14.66 14.93
N ARG A 30 56.85 -15.51 15.02
CA ARG A 30 56.66 -16.68 14.18
C ARG A 30 55.19 -16.76 13.84
N VAL A 31 54.92 -16.68 12.54
CA VAL A 31 53.60 -16.79 11.90
C VAL A 31 52.88 -18.04 12.41
N SER A 32 51.98 -17.90 13.37
CA SER A 32 50.99 -18.93 13.70
C SER A 32 49.68 -18.56 13.04
N GLN A 33 49.37 -19.20 11.90
CA GLN A 33 48.01 -19.27 11.38
C GLN A 33 47.20 -20.15 12.33
N GLU A 34 46.75 -19.60 13.46
CA GLU A 34 45.73 -20.26 14.29
C GLU A 34 44.37 -19.67 13.93
N ASP A 35 43.41 -20.55 13.65
CA ASP A 35 42.02 -20.16 13.42
C ASP A 35 41.45 -19.58 14.72
N PHE A 36 41.06 -18.31 14.67
CA PHE A 36 40.52 -17.60 15.82
C PHE A 36 39.00 -17.73 15.86
N MET A 37 38.47 -18.43 16.88
CA MET A 37 37.03 -18.63 17.07
C MET A 37 36.49 -17.69 18.14
N ILE A 38 35.48 -16.89 17.78
CA ILE A 38 34.74 -16.04 18.71
C ILE A 38 33.32 -16.57 18.83
N GLY A 39 32.92 -16.92 20.04
CA GLY A 39 31.55 -17.31 20.38
C GLY A 39 30.80 -16.19 21.09
N CYS A 40 29.48 -16.17 20.93
CA CYS A 40 28.58 -15.26 21.62
C CYS A 40 27.48 -16.08 22.31
N LEU A 41 27.18 -15.74 23.56
CA LEU A 41 26.10 -16.33 24.35
C LEU A 41 25.15 -15.22 24.77
N ILE A 42 23.85 -15.47 24.60
CA ILE A 42 22.80 -14.52 24.93
C ILE A 42 21.77 -15.25 25.77
N ASP A 43 21.53 -14.75 26.98
CA ASP A 43 20.45 -15.21 27.84
C ASP A 43 19.21 -14.33 27.59
N LEU A 44 18.15 -14.95 27.06
CA LEU A 44 16.91 -14.25 26.71
C LEU A 44 16.05 -13.90 27.95
N ASP A 45 16.25 -14.59 29.07
CA ASP A 45 15.47 -14.36 30.29
C ASP A 45 16.02 -13.16 31.07
N THR A 46 17.35 -13.06 31.16
CA THR A 46 18.03 -11.96 31.86
C THR A 46 18.44 -10.81 30.95
N GLY A 47 18.55 -11.04 29.64
CA GLY A 47 19.06 -10.05 28.67
C GLY A 47 20.58 -9.87 28.73
N LEU A 48 21.32 -10.78 29.37
CA LEU A 48 22.78 -10.72 29.47
C LEU A 48 23.44 -11.33 28.23
N MET A 49 24.39 -10.60 27.66
CA MET A 49 25.19 -11.01 26.51
C MET A 49 26.66 -11.14 26.92
N THR A 50 27.25 -12.31 26.69
CA THR A 50 28.65 -12.62 27.00
C THR A 50 29.38 -13.17 25.78
N PHE A 51 30.70 -12.98 25.76
CA PHE A 51 31.55 -13.39 24.65
C PHE A 51 32.59 -14.41 25.10
N THR A 52 32.97 -15.29 24.18
CA THR A 52 34.03 -16.27 24.37
C THR A 52 35.02 -16.19 23.22
N ALA A 53 36.31 -16.34 23.49
CA ALA A 53 37.36 -16.46 22.49
C ALA A 53 38.10 -17.79 22.70
N ASN A 54 38.16 -18.64 21.68
CA ASN A 54 38.76 -19.97 21.72
C ASN A 54 38.32 -20.81 22.94
N GLY A 55 37.03 -20.70 23.30
CA GLY A 55 36.44 -21.41 24.44
C GLY A 55 36.69 -20.79 25.83
N LYS A 56 37.43 -19.69 25.91
CA LYS A 56 37.62 -18.92 27.16
C LYS A 56 36.64 -17.75 27.21
N GLU A 57 35.96 -17.58 28.33
CA GLU A 57 35.08 -16.42 28.56
C GLU A 57 35.89 -15.12 28.62
N ILE A 58 35.33 -14.08 28.00
CA ILE A 58 35.88 -12.74 28.01
C ILE A 58 35.19 -11.96 29.13
N ASN A 59 35.94 -11.16 29.89
CA ASN A 59 35.41 -10.36 31.01
C ASN A 59 34.51 -9.18 30.58
N THR A 60 34.06 -9.13 29.32
CA THR A 60 33.14 -8.13 28.80
C THR A 60 31.75 -8.74 28.68
N PHE A 61 30.78 -8.11 29.34
CA PHE A 61 29.38 -8.47 29.26
C PHE A 61 28.53 -7.23 28.99
N TYR A 62 27.42 -7.42 28.29
CA TYR A 62 26.47 -6.36 28.00
C TYR A 62 25.10 -6.73 28.53
N GLN A 63 24.44 -5.76 29.14
CA GLN A 63 23.05 -5.88 29.57
C GLN A 63 22.16 -5.24 28.51
N VAL A 64 21.33 -6.04 27.86
CA VAL A 64 20.37 -5.59 26.85
C VAL A 64 19.01 -5.40 27.49
N GLU A 65 18.23 -4.46 26.97
CA GLU A 65 16.86 -4.24 27.44
C GLU A 65 15.88 -5.31 26.96
N PRO A 66 14.82 -5.57 27.74
CA PRO A 66 13.69 -6.36 27.27
C PRO A 66 13.04 -5.73 26.03
N HIS A 67 12.53 -6.58 25.12
CA HIS A 67 11.87 -6.18 23.86
C HIS A 67 12.77 -5.56 22.78
N THR A 68 14.08 -5.70 22.96
CA THR A 68 15.07 -5.23 22.01
C THR A 68 15.42 -6.31 20.97
N LYS A 69 15.47 -5.94 19.68
CA LYS A 69 15.86 -6.85 18.58
C LYS A 69 17.34 -6.72 18.26
N LEU A 70 18.09 -7.81 18.41
CA LEU A 70 19.52 -7.92 18.13
C LEU A 70 19.78 -8.59 16.76
N PHE A 71 20.62 -7.99 15.92
CA PHE A 71 21.04 -8.54 14.63
C PHE A 71 22.52 -8.97 14.65
N PRO A 72 22.86 -10.26 14.48
CA PRO A 72 24.25 -10.69 14.36
C PRO A 72 24.88 -10.07 13.10
N ALA A 73 26.06 -9.51 13.24
CA ALA A 73 26.83 -8.86 12.20
C ALA A 73 28.32 -9.03 12.51
N VAL A 74 29.21 -8.75 11.56
CA VAL A 74 30.65 -8.77 11.80
C VAL A 74 31.29 -7.71 10.91
N PHE A 75 32.15 -6.88 11.49
CA PHE A 75 32.99 -5.95 10.77
C PHE A 75 34.41 -6.51 10.66
N VAL A 76 34.93 -6.61 9.45
CA VAL A 76 36.30 -7.06 9.19
C VAL A 76 36.84 -6.26 8.02
N LEU A 77 38.13 -5.94 8.08
CA LEU A 77 38.85 -5.36 6.95
C LEU A 77 39.36 -6.49 6.05
N PRO A 78 39.09 -6.44 4.74
CA PRO A 78 39.50 -7.51 3.86
C PRO A 78 41.01 -7.62 3.71
N SER A 79 41.59 -8.78 4.08
CA SER A 79 43.04 -9.03 4.05
C SER A 79 43.49 -10.34 3.39
N SER A 80 42.65 -11.38 3.34
CA SER A 80 42.98 -12.72 2.81
C SER A 80 41.78 -13.38 2.09
N GLN A 81 41.95 -14.49 1.38
CA GLN A 81 40.83 -15.14 0.66
C GLN A 81 39.74 -15.72 1.59
N ASN A 82 40.12 -16.23 2.77
CA ASN A 82 39.20 -16.80 3.75
C ASN A 82 39.21 -15.93 5.02
N MET A 83 38.29 -14.99 5.12
CA MET A 83 38.31 -14.00 6.21
C MET A 83 37.37 -14.35 7.36
N ILE A 84 36.17 -14.83 7.05
CA ILE A 84 35.11 -15.09 8.02
C ILE A 84 34.34 -16.32 7.58
N GLN A 85 34.05 -17.20 8.54
CA GLN A 85 33.09 -18.27 8.41
C GLN A 85 32.05 -18.10 9.52
N PHE A 86 30.77 -18.09 9.15
CA PHE A 86 29.69 -18.07 10.12
C PHE A 86 29.31 -19.50 10.50
N GLU A 87 29.48 -19.84 11.77
CA GLU A 87 29.11 -21.15 12.29
C GLU A 87 27.88 -21.04 13.20
N LEU A 88 26.76 -21.59 12.73
CA LEU A 88 25.52 -21.69 13.49
C LEU A 88 25.54 -23.00 14.30
N GLY A 89 26.47 -23.08 15.25
CA GLY A 89 26.73 -24.28 16.04
C GLY A 89 25.82 -24.45 17.26
N LYS A 90 26.02 -25.57 17.95
CA LYS A 90 25.43 -25.83 19.27
C LYS A 90 26.53 -26.06 20.30
N LEU A 91 26.36 -25.44 21.47
CA LEU A 91 27.14 -25.72 22.67
C LEU A 91 26.34 -26.62 23.63
N LYS A 92 27.05 -27.30 24.53
CA LYS A 92 26.42 -28.24 25.47
C LYS A 92 25.39 -27.50 26.34
N ASN A 93 24.16 -28.03 26.40
CA ASN A 93 23.02 -27.47 27.13
C ASN A 93 22.52 -26.08 26.66
N ILE A 94 22.94 -25.62 25.48
CA ILE A 94 22.51 -24.34 24.91
C ILE A 94 21.76 -24.60 23.60
N MET A 95 20.67 -23.87 23.37
CA MET A 95 19.90 -23.97 22.13
C MET A 95 20.60 -23.21 21.00
N PRO A 96 20.60 -23.73 19.75
CA PRO A 96 21.17 -23.00 18.62
C PRO A 96 20.34 -21.76 18.28
N ILE A 97 20.96 -20.75 17.67
CA ILE A 97 20.29 -19.49 17.29
C ILE A 97 19.11 -19.71 16.33
N SER A 98 19.12 -20.77 15.51
CA SER A 98 18.00 -21.13 14.64
C SER A 98 16.72 -21.45 15.42
N ALA A 99 16.81 -22.00 16.63
CA ALA A 99 15.65 -22.22 17.49
C ALA A 99 15.08 -20.91 18.07
N ALA A 100 15.90 -19.85 18.19
CA ALA A 100 15.46 -18.55 18.66
C ALA A 100 14.78 -17.72 17.55
N MET A 101 15.25 -17.84 16.31
CA MET A 101 14.75 -17.03 15.18
C MET A 101 13.45 -17.57 14.59
N PHE A 102 13.28 -18.90 14.52
CA PHE A 102 12.14 -19.52 13.85
C PHE A 102 11.16 -20.12 14.86
N ARG A 103 9.92 -19.61 14.87
CA ARG A 103 8.88 -20.10 15.79
C ARG A 103 8.61 -21.61 15.64
N SER A 104 8.71 -22.15 14.43
CA SER A 104 8.54 -23.58 14.14
C SER A 104 9.64 -24.45 14.76
N GLU A 105 10.86 -23.93 14.85
CA GLU A 105 12.05 -24.66 15.32
C GLU A 105 12.35 -24.42 16.80
N ARG A 106 11.46 -23.75 17.55
CA ARG A 106 11.72 -23.31 18.93
C ARG A 106 12.09 -24.45 19.89
N LYS A 107 11.61 -25.67 19.62
CA LYS A 107 11.91 -26.87 20.42
C LYS A 107 12.98 -27.76 19.78
N ASN A 108 13.51 -27.40 18.61
CA ASN A 108 14.48 -28.22 17.90
C ASN A 108 15.89 -28.00 18.47
N PRO A 109 16.52 -29.05 19.06
CA PRO A 109 17.86 -28.93 19.61
C PRO A 109 18.96 -29.09 18.54
N VAL A 110 18.61 -29.35 17.28
CA VAL A 110 19.55 -29.53 16.17
C VAL A 110 19.73 -28.21 15.43
N PRO A 111 20.96 -27.73 15.21
CA PRO A 111 21.19 -26.50 14.46
C PRO A 111 20.71 -26.66 13.01
N GLN A 112 19.88 -25.73 12.57
CA GLN A 112 19.43 -25.60 11.18
C GLN A 112 20.00 -24.32 10.56
N CYS A 113 20.20 -24.31 9.25
CA CYS A 113 20.53 -23.13 8.46
C CYS A 113 19.45 -22.92 7.38
N PRO A 114 18.31 -22.28 7.71
CA PRO A 114 17.24 -22.09 6.74
C PRO A 114 17.68 -21.16 5.60
N PRO A 115 17.22 -21.37 4.35
CA PRO A 115 17.60 -20.55 3.19
C PRO A 115 17.26 -19.05 3.30
N ARG A 116 16.45 -18.69 4.29
CA ARG A 116 16.08 -17.30 4.60
C ARG A 116 17.21 -16.52 5.27
N LEU A 117 18.17 -17.21 5.91
CA LEU A 117 19.33 -16.57 6.51
C LEU A 117 20.32 -16.24 5.40
N ASP A 118 20.51 -14.95 5.15
CA ASP A 118 21.47 -14.44 4.18
C ASP A 118 22.38 -13.41 4.85
N VAL A 119 23.63 -13.36 4.39
CA VAL A 119 24.63 -12.42 4.92
C VAL A 119 24.49 -11.10 4.17
N GLN A 120 23.92 -10.11 4.85
CA GLN A 120 23.76 -8.77 4.27
C GLN A 120 25.01 -7.92 4.48
N MET A 121 25.37 -7.16 3.44
CA MET A 121 26.44 -6.17 3.48
C MET A 121 25.84 -4.77 3.47
N LEU A 122 26.36 -3.88 4.33
CA LEU A 122 25.91 -2.48 4.35
C LEU A 122 26.28 -1.78 3.04
N THR A 123 25.27 -1.23 2.37
CA THR A 123 25.46 -0.41 1.19
C THR A 123 25.63 1.05 1.59
N PRO A 124 26.64 1.77 1.06
CA PRO A 124 26.89 3.17 1.45
C PRO A 124 25.80 4.13 0.95
N VAL A 125 25.09 3.77 -0.11
CA VAL A 125 24.05 4.59 -0.74
C VAL A 125 22.81 3.74 -0.93
N ILE A 126 21.65 4.30 -0.57
CA ILE A 126 20.34 3.72 -0.80
C ILE A 126 19.48 4.71 -1.59
N TRP A 127 18.58 4.17 -2.41
CA TRP A 127 17.56 4.96 -3.08
C TRP A 127 16.37 5.16 -2.14
N SER A 128 15.81 6.36 -2.17
CA SER A 128 14.61 6.72 -1.42
C SER A 128 13.76 7.62 -2.30
N ARG A 129 12.45 7.41 -2.22
CA ARG A 129 11.48 8.20 -2.98
C ARG A 129 11.35 9.60 -2.37
N MET A 130 11.33 10.62 -3.22
CA MET A 130 11.00 11.99 -2.82
C MET A 130 9.46 12.13 -2.67
N PRO A 131 8.95 12.65 -1.54
CA PRO A 131 7.53 12.95 -1.38
C PRO A 131 7.03 13.96 -2.44
N ASN A 132 5.77 13.84 -2.85
CA ASN A 132 5.19 14.77 -3.84
C ASN A 132 4.94 16.16 -3.24
N ASN A 133 4.49 16.18 -1.98
CA ASN A 133 4.15 17.39 -1.26
C ASN A 133 5.05 17.49 -0.01
N PHE A 134 5.39 18.72 0.36
CA PHE A 134 6.16 19.04 1.55
C PHE A 134 5.32 19.91 2.47
N LEU A 135 5.58 19.82 3.78
CA LEU A 135 5.03 20.79 4.71
C LEU A 135 5.58 22.17 4.34
N ALA A 136 4.70 23.17 4.27
CA ALA A 136 5.06 24.57 4.07
C ALA A 136 5.01 25.28 5.44
N PRO A 137 6.09 25.27 6.24
CA PRO A 137 6.11 25.99 7.50
C PRO A 137 6.20 27.50 7.22
N GLU A 138 5.12 28.23 7.48
CA GLU A 138 5.23 29.67 7.71
C GLU A 138 5.74 29.89 9.13
N THR A 139 6.44 31.01 9.38
CA THR A 139 7.13 31.34 10.64
C THR A 139 6.25 31.10 11.86
N GLY A 140 6.37 29.90 12.45
CA GLY A 140 5.70 29.47 13.68
C GLY A 140 4.34 28.77 13.52
N ARG A 141 3.79 28.56 12.32
CA ARG A 141 2.49 27.88 12.12
C ARG A 141 2.50 26.99 10.87
N CYS A 142 2.06 25.75 11.02
CA CYS A 142 1.77 24.85 9.91
C CYS A 142 0.26 24.85 9.69
N GLN A 143 -0.19 25.31 8.52
CA GLN A 143 -1.63 25.52 8.25
C GLN A 143 -2.33 24.24 7.78
N GLU A 144 -1.64 23.38 7.03
CA GLU A 144 -2.23 22.20 6.40
C GLU A 144 -1.55 20.90 6.87
N PRO A 145 -2.32 19.93 7.40
CA PRO A 145 -1.77 18.63 7.78
C PRO A 145 -1.47 17.78 6.53
N LEU A 146 -0.26 17.21 6.48
CA LEU A 146 0.13 16.26 5.44
C LEU A 146 0.16 14.84 6.03
N THR A 147 -0.55 13.92 5.39
CA THR A 147 -0.57 12.50 5.78
C THR A 147 0.10 11.64 4.72
N MET A 148 0.78 10.58 5.16
CA MET A 148 1.39 9.57 4.30
C MET A 148 1.07 8.18 4.80
N MET A 149 0.98 7.22 3.88
CA MET A 149 0.81 5.81 4.21
C MET A 149 2.16 5.10 4.12
N ALA A 150 2.58 4.50 5.23
CA ALA A 150 3.83 3.76 5.33
C ALA A 150 3.58 2.28 5.65
N LEU A 151 4.44 1.43 5.11
CA LEU A 151 4.48 -0.01 5.38
C LEU A 151 5.60 -0.31 6.37
N HIS A 152 5.25 -0.93 7.49
CA HIS A 152 6.22 -1.45 8.46
C HIS A 152 6.64 -2.86 8.07
N ILE A 153 7.96 -3.08 7.96
CA ILE A 153 8.57 -4.40 7.79
C ILE A 153 9.00 -4.88 9.17
N PRO A 154 8.29 -5.86 9.78
CA PRO A 154 8.55 -6.25 11.16
C PRO A 154 9.91 -6.90 11.36
N GLU A 155 10.42 -7.61 10.34
CA GLU A 155 11.68 -8.36 10.42
C GLU A 155 12.88 -7.43 10.53
N GLU A 156 12.91 -6.38 9.72
CA GLU A 156 13.97 -5.37 9.70
C GLU A 156 13.67 -4.19 10.65
N ASN A 157 12.46 -4.17 11.23
CA ASN A 157 11.95 -3.09 12.07
C ASN A 157 12.10 -1.70 11.43
N ARG A 158 11.73 -1.58 10.16
CA ARG A 158 11.79 -0.32 9.40
C ARG A 158 10.48 -0.02 8.71
N CYS A 159 10.27 1.25 8.36
CA CYS A 159 9.13 1.70 7.57
C CYS A 159 9.57 2.12 6.17
N ILE A 160 8.70 1.92 5.19
CA ILE A 160 8.87 2.37 3.79
C ILE A 160 7.60 3.13 3.39
N ASP A 161 7.71 4.18 2.59
CA ASP A 161 6.55 4.78 1.91
C ASP A 161 5.88 3.71 1.01
N ILE A 162 4.55 3.60 1.06
CA ILE A 162 3.81 2.67 0.19
C ILE A 162 4.07 2.93 -1.30
N LEU A 163 4.37 4.19 -1.65
CA LEU A 163 4.65 4.57 -3.03
C LEU A 163 6.03 4.12 -3.51
N GLU A 164 6.96 3.77 -2.60
CA GLU A 164 8.27 3.19 -2.95
C GLU A 164 8.15 1.74 -3.46
N LEU A 165 6.99 1.09 -3.24
CA LEU A 165 6.74 -0.25 -3.78
C LEU A 165 6.77 -0.30 -5.31
N SER A 166 6.58 0.82 -6.01
CA SER A 166 6.72 0.89 -7.47
C SER A 166 8.12 0.51 -7.96
N GLU A 167 9.16 0.76 -7.14
CA GLU A 167 10.54 0.44 -7.46
C GLU A 167 10.97 -0.94 -6.89
N ARG A 168 10.22 -1.45 -5.89
CA ARG A 168 10.50 -2.74 -5.23
C ARG A 168 9.46 -3.81 -5.61
N MET A 169 9.59 -4.33 -6.84
CA MET A 169 8.62 -5.27 -7.44
C MET A 169 8.38 -6.55 -6.60
N ASP A 170 9.40 -7.07 -5.92
CA ASP A 170 9.25 -8.28 -5.09
C ASP A 170 8.36 -8.02 -3.87
N LEU A 171 8.57 -6.89 -3.20
CA LEU A 171 7.75 -6.45 -2.06
C LEU A 171 6.34 -6.08 -2.51
N LEU A 172 6.20 -5.41 -3.67
CA LEU A 172 4.91 -5.10 -4.27
C LEU A 172 4.09 -6.37 -4.51
N LYS A 173 4.70 -7.37 -5.14
CA LYS A 173 4.06 -8.66 -5.42
C LYS A 173 3.66 -9.38 -4.14
N PHE A 174 4.56 -9.45 -3.16
CA PHE A 174 4.28 -10.05 -1.86
C PHE A 174 3.10 -9.36 -1.15
N HIS A 175 3.11 -8.03 -1.12
CA HIS A 175 2.08 -7.25 -0.43
C HIS A 175 0.73 -7.33 -1.15
N TYR A 176 0.71 -7.31 -2.49
CA TYR A 176 -0.50 -7.52 -3.27
C TYR A 176 -1.16 -8.88 -2.98
N HIS A 177 -0.37 -9.96 -2.92
CA HIS A 177 -0.88 -11.28 -2.56
C HIS A 177 -1.34 -11.35 -1.10
N THR A 178 -0.69 -10.60 -0.21
CA THR A 178 -1.11 -10.48 1.20
C THR A 178 -2.49 -9.83 1.30
N LEU A 179 -2.76 -8.77 0.53
CA LEU A 179 -4.08 -8.13 0.46
C LEU A 179 -5.15 -9.12 -0.02
N LYS A 180 -4.86 -9.91 -1.06
CA LYS A 180 -5.77 -10.96 -1.56
C LYS A 180 -6.05 -12.06 -0.55
N LEU A 181 -5.03 -12.45 0.23
CA LEU A 181 -5.14 -13.59 1.13
C LEU A 181 -5.90 -13.25 2.40
N TYR A 182 -5.51 -12.16 3.06
CA TYR A 182 -5.93 -11.91 4.43
C TYR A 182 -7.15 -11.02 4.54
N GLY A 183 -7.54 -10.31 3.47
CA GLY A 183 -8.62 -9.34 3.57
C GLY A 183 -8.40 -8.43 4.79
N LEU A 184 -7.16 -7.95 4.97
CA LEU A 184 -6.71 -7.37 6.24
C LEU A 184 -7.69 -6.27 6.67
N PRO A 185 -8.10 -6.23 7.96
CA PRO A 185 -8.87 -5.12 8.48
C PRO A 185 -7.98 -3.87 8.47
N CYS A 186 -8.00 -3.16 7.35
CA CYS A 186 -7.45 -1.82 7.25
C CYS A 186 -8.42 -0.87 7.92
N ASP A 187 -7.88 0.08 8.67
CA ASP A 187 -8.67 1.18 9.21
C ASP A 187 -9.34 1.93 8.05
N GLU A 188 -10.56 2.43 8.32
CA GLU A 188 -11.38 3.13 7.35
C GLU A 188 -10.61 4.30 6.68
N SER A 189 -9.88 5.08 7.46
CA SER A 189 -9.06 6.20 6.97
C SER A 189 -7.95 5.76 6.01
N GLN A 190 -7.36 4.60 6.25
CA GLN A 190 -6.31 4.04 5.40
C GLN A 190 -6.88 3.60 4.04
N LEU A 191 -8.09 3.02 4.03
CA LEU A 191 -8.77 2.63 2.80
C LEU A 191 -9.12 3.85 1.95
N PHE A 192 -9.70 4.90 2.55
CA PHE A 192 -10.01 6.13 1.83
C PHE A 192 -8.75 6.81 1.27
N TYR A 193 -7.67 6.86 2.05
CA TYR A 193 -6.38 7.36 1.56
C TYR A 193 -5.89 6.58 0.34
N ALA A 194 -5.93 5.24 0.39
CA ALA A 194 -5.43 4.40 -0.70
C ALA A 194 -6.25 4.52 -1.99
N ILE A 195 -7.57 4.71 -1.87
CA ILE A 195 -8.50 4.83 -3.00
C ILE A 195 -8.34 6.18 -3.71
N GLU A 196 -8.18 7.25 -2.95
CA GLU A 196 -8.00 8.61 -3.46
C GLU A 196 -6.61 8.84 -4.06
N ASN A 197 -5.61 8.06 -3.66
CA ASN A 197 -4.25 8.23 -4.14
C ASN A 197 -4.09 7.80 -5.62
N THR A 198 -3.75 8.76 -6.48
CA THR A 198 -3.51 8.56 -7.92
C THR A 198 -2.13 8.02 -8.25
N TYR A 199 -1.18 8.08 -7.32
CA TYR A 199 0.21 7.62 -7.50
C TYR A 199 0.40 6.15 -7.10
N LEU A 200 -0.64 5.49 -6.59
CA LEU A 200 -0.52 4.13 -6.09
C LEU A 200 -0.30 3.14 -7.24
N PRO A 201 0.62 2.15 -7.10
CA PRO A 201 0.83 1.14 -8.13
C PRO A 201 -0.45 0.37 -8.49
N GLY A 202 -0.65 0.05 -9.77
CA GLY A 202 -1.87 -0.59 -10.27
C GLY A 202 -2.34 -1.83 -9.48
N PRO A 203 -1.47 -2.82 -9.21
CA PRO A 203 -1.85 -3.98 -8.40
C PRO A 203 -2.33 -3.61 -6.99
N MET A 204 -1.68 -2.64 -6.34
CA MET A 204 -2.08 -2.16 -5.02
C MET A 204 -3.43 -1.46 -5.07
N ARG A 205 -3.62 -0.59 -6.06
CA ARG A 205 -4.89 0.11 -6.28
C ARG A 205 -6.04 -0.90 -6.43
N SER A 206 -5.93 -1.85 -7.37
CA SER A 206 -6.95 -2.91 -7.51
C SER A 206 -7.15 -3.69 -6.21
N GLY A 207 -6.07 -4.01 -5.49
CA GLY A 207 -6.12 -4.72 -4.22
C GLY A 207 -6.94 -4.00 -3.15
N PHE A 208 -6.77 -2.69 -2.98
CA PHE A 208 -7.53 -1.91 -1.99
C PHE A 208 -9.01 -1.73 -2.36
N PHE A 209 -9.31 -1.53 -3.65
CA PHE A 209 -10.71 -1.49 -4.10
C PHE A 209 -11.41 -2.84 -3.89
N ASP A 210 -10.77 -3.95 -4.27
CA ASP A 210 -11.31 -5.30 -4.06
C ASP A 210 -11.46 -5.59 -2.55
N LEU A 211 -10.51 -5.13 -1.72
CA LEU A 211 -10.56 -5.24 -0.26
C LEU A 211 -11.78 -4.49 0.32
N LEU A 212 -11.97 -3.22 -0.06
CA LEU A 212 -13.13 -2.43 0.39
C LEU A 212 -14.44 -3.11 0.03
N ILE A 213 -14.56 -3.60 -1.21
CA ILE A 213 -15.76 -4.29 -1.68
C ILE A 213 -15.97 -5.56 -0.86
N SER A 214 -14.94 -6.40 -0.74
CA SER A 214 -15.03 -7.70 -0.07
C SER A 214 -15.40 -7.60 1.42
N MET A 215 -14.85 -6.63 2.15
CA MET A 215 -15.10 -6.48 3.58
C MET A 215 -16.44 -5.77 3.87
N HIS A 216 -16.69 -4.63 3.24
CA HIS A 216 -17.80 -3.76 3.62
C HIS A 216 -19.04 -3.99 2.77
N LEU A 217 -18.90 -4.22 1.46
CA LEU A 217 -20.03 -4.13 0.52
C LEU A 217 -20.54 -5.49 0.03
N GLU A 218 -19.71 -6.52 0.05
CA GLU A 218 -19.99 -7.81 -0.61
C GLU A 218 -21.21 -8.53 -0.01
N SER A 219 -21.38 -8.46 1.32
CA SER A 219 -22.56 -9.04 1.99
C SER A 219 -23.85 -8.35 1.55
N ALA A 220 -23.86 -7.01 1.57
CA ALA A 220 -25.00 -6.21 1.13
C ALA A 220 -25.33 -6.43 -0.36
N LYS A 221 -24.30 -6.46 -1.22
CA LYS A 221 -24.40 -6.76 -2.66
C LYS A 221 -25.07 -8.12 -2.88
N ARG A 222 -24.61 -9.16 -2.17
CA ARG A 222 -25.16 -10.53 -2.30
C ARG A 222 -26.63 -10.60 -1.88
N ASN A 223 -27.00 -9.95 -0.77
CA ASN A 223 -28.39 -9.93 -0.29
C ASN A 223 -29.33 -9.25 -1.30
N ARG A 224 -28.87 -8.16 -1.94
CA ARG A 224 -29.60 -7.48 -3.01
C ARG A 224 -29.76 -8.37 -4.23
N LEU A 225 -28.67 -8.99 -4.70
CA LEU A 225 -28.71 -9.86 -5.87
C LEU A 225 -29.58 -11.11 -5.67
N GLY A 226 -29.61 -11.67 -4.46
CA GLY A 226 -30.47 -12.81 -4.13
C GLY A 226 -31.95 -12.52 -4.34
N THR A 227 -32.40 -11.32 -3.99
CA THR A 227 -33.79 -10.87 -4.16
C THR A 227 -34.07 -10.15 -5.48
N ASN A 228 -33.08 -10.02 -6.39
CA ASN A 228 -33.22 -9.18 -7.57
C ASN A 228 -34.31 -9.67 -8.54
N LYS A 229 -34.54 -10.98 -8.60
CA LYS A 229 -35.56 -11.63 -9.45
C LYS A 229 -36.95 -11.68 -8.80
N GLU A 230 -37.07 -11.23 -7.55
CA GLU A 230 -38.32 -11.21 -6.81
C GLU A 230 -38.93 -9.81 -6.88
N PHE A 231 -40.18 -9.73 -7.33
CA PHE A 231 -40.92 -8.48 -7.48
C PHE A 231 -42.15 -8.51 -6.58
N ILE A 232 -41.97 -8.03 -5.35
CA ILE A 232 -43.06 -7.96 -4.36
C ILE A 232 -43.44 -6.49 -4.21
N VAL A 233 -44.63 -6.13 -4.67
CA VAL A 233 -45.10 -4.73 -4.70
C VAL A 233 -46.30 -4.58 -3.77
N PRO A 234 -46.23 -3.71 -2.74
CA PRO A 234 -47.36 -3.45 -1.85
C PRO A 234 -48.40 -2.55 -2.52
N MET A 235 -49.67 -2.76 -2.16
CA MET A 235 -50.80 -1.95 -2.65
C MET A 235 -50.90 -0.65 -1.83
N THR A 236 -50.13 0.36 -2.22
CA THR A 236 -50.13 1.70 -1.60
C THR A 236 -50.47 2.78 -2.63
N ASP A 237 -50.86 3.98 -2.18
CA ASP A 237 -51.13 5.11 -3.08
C ASP A 237 -49.87 5.53 -3.87
N GLN A 238 -48.69 5.34 -3.28
CA GLN A 238 -47.40 5.49 -3.96
C GLN A 238 -47.28 4.54 -5.16
N THR A 239 -47.62 3.26 -5.00
CA THR A 239 -47.63 2.30 -6.11
C THR A 239 -48.65 2.69 -7.18
N ARG A 240 -49.83 3.19 -6.77
CA ARG A 240 -50.87 3.65 -7.69
C ARG A 240 -50.42 4.84 -8.55
N SER A 241 -49.50 5.66 -8.08
CA SER A 241 -48.98 6.83 -8.81
C SER A 241 -47.98 6.48 -9.93
N ILE A 242 -47.50 5.24 -10.02
CA ILE A 242 -46.52 4.82 -11.01
C ILE A 242 -47.22 4.58 -12.36
N THR A 243 -46.88 5.37 -13.38
CA THR A 243 -47.37 5.22 -14.76
C THR A 243 -46.27 4.71 -15.69
N LEU A 244 -46.65 3.94 -16.72
CA LEU A 244 -45.70 3.38 -17.70
C LEU A 244 -45.09 4.47 -18.58
N TYR A 245 -45.88 5.48 -18.93
CA TYR A 245 -45.45 6.63 -19.72
C TYR A 245 -45.53 7.89 -18.85
N SER A 246 -44.45 8.66 -18.87
CA SER A 246 -44.43 10.04 -18.37
C SER A 246 -44.71 10.96 -19.56
N ASP A 247 -45.37 12.10 -19.32
CA ASP A 247 -45.67 13.10 -20.36
C ASP A 247 -44.38 13.74 -20.95
N LYS A 248 -43.22 13.47 -20.35
CA LYS A 248 -41.89 13.81 -20.89
C LYS A 248 -41.30 12.58 -21.55
N SER A 249 -40.95 12.71 -22.84
CA SER A 249 -40.27 11.70 -23.67
C SER A 249 -39.17 10.94 -22.92
N ASP A 250 -39.22 9.60 -23.02
CA ASP A 250 -38.26 8.59 -22.55
C ASP A 250 -37.78 8.77 -21.10
N ALA A 251 -38.53 8.18 -20.15
CA ALA A 251 -38.10 8.11 -18.75
C ALA A 251 -36.75 7.38 -18.64
N LEU A 252 -35.80 7.99 -17.93
CA LEU A 252 -34.47 7.42 -17.72
C LEU A 252 -34.57 6.12 -16.90
N PRO A 253 -33.88 5.03 -17.30
CA PRO A 253 -33.92 3.79 -16.56
C PRO A 253 -33.27 3.95 -15.18
N GLY A 254 -33.92 3.43 -14.14
CA GLY A 254 -33.42 3.50 -12.77
C GLY A 254 -33.67 4.83 -12.07
N VAL A 255 -34.39 5.76 -12.70
CA VAL A 255 -34.81 7.03 -12.10
C VAL A 255 -36.31 6.98 -11.79
N GLY A 256 -36.67 7.40 -10.57
CA GLY A 256 -38.05 7.54 -10.14
C GLY A 256 -38.50 6.52 -9.10
N LEU A 257 -39.77 6.64 -8.72
CA LEU A 257 -40.31 5.94 -7.58
C LEU A 257 -40.34 4.42 -7.81
N THR A 258 -39.67 3.67 -6.94
CA THR A 258 -39.79 2.21 -6.87
C THR A 258 -40.43 1.82 -5.54
N THR A 259 -41.52 1.04 -5.59
CA THR A 259 -42.24 0.56 -4.40
C THR A 259 -41.99 -0.92 -4.11
N CYS A 260 -41.14 -1.58 -4.90
CA CYS A 260 -40.79 -2.99 -4.70
C CYS A 260 -40.08 -3.19 -3.35
N LEU A 261 -40.50 -4.20 -2.59
CA LEU A 261 -39.86 -4.56 -1.33
C LEU A 261 -38.45 -5.07 -1.59
N ARG A 262 -37.46 -4.37 -1.01
CA ARG A 262 -36.06 -4.76 -1.02
C ARG A 262 -35.57 -4.92 0.43
N PRO A 263 -34.63 -5.84 0.72
CA PRO A 263 -34.02 -5.96 2.05
C PRO A 263 -33.46 -4.61 2.54
N LYS A 264 -33.31 -4.37 3.84
CA LYS A 264 -32.58 -3.17 4.30
C LYS A 264 -31.10 -3.47 4.42
N LEU A 265 -30.28 -2.42 4.29
CA LEU A 265 -28.85 -2.52 4.55
C LEU A 265 -28.64 -2.52 6.06
N HIS A 266 -27.92 -3.51 6.57
CA HIS A 266 -27.60 -3.64 7.99
C HIS A 266 -26.09 -3.73 8.16
N PHE A 267 -25.53 -2.73 8.84
CA PHE A 267 -24.11 -2.63 9.17
C PHE A 267 -23.93 -2.56 10.68
N SER A 268 -22.80 -3.06 11.17
CA SER A 268 -22.39 -2.95 12.57
C SER A 268 -21.20 -2.03 12.71
N SER A 269 -21.13 -1.26 13.80
CA SER A 269 -19.90 -0.55 14.15
C SER A 269 -18.81 -1.55 14.50
N VAL A 270 -17.56 -1.21 14.17
CA VAL A 270 -16.37 -1.99 14.52
C VAL A 270 -15.89 -1.54 15.89
N GLY A 271 -16.30 -2.27 16.94
CA GLY A 271 -15.83 -2.05 18.30
C GLY A 271 -14.95 -3.20 18.75
N PHE A 272 -13.63 -3.04 18.73
CA PHE A 272 -12.71 -4.05 19.29
C PHE A 272 -12.79 -4.15 20.82
N VAL A 273 -13.36 -3.11 21.46
CA VAL A 273 -13.59 -3.05 22.91
C VAL A 273 -15.09 -3.13 23.14
N GLY A 274 -15.58 -4.30 23.51
CA GLY A 274 -17.00 -4.55 23.79
C GLY A 274 -17.29 -6.03 23.99
N THR A 275 -18.46 -6.33 24.59
CA THR A 275 -18.94 -7.70 24.79
C THR A 275 -20.00 -8.12 23.77
N ASP A 276 -20.25 -7.29 22.75
CA ASP A 276 -21.33 -7.49 21.79
C ASP A 276 -21.00 -8.61 20.80
N GLN A 277 -21.72 -9.72 20.92
CA GLN A 277 -21.55 -10.91 20.07
C GLN A 277 -22.00 -10.67 18.62
N ASN A 278 -22.80 -9.62 18.36
CA ASN A 278 -23.31 -9.28 17.04
C ASN A 278 -22.24 -8.77 16.06
N ILE A 279 -21.03 -8.43 16.55
CA ILE A 279 -19.90 -7.98 15.73
C ILE A 279 -19.55 -9.00 14.63
N TYR A 280 -19.82 -10.28 14.84
CA TYR A 280 -19.51 -11.36 13.89
C TYR A 280 -20.62 -11.67 12.87
N THR A 281 -21.78 -11.01 12.96
CA THR A 281 -22.96 -11.36 12.15
C THR A 281 -23.26 -10.38 11.02
N LEU A 282 -22.81 -9.13 11.15
CA LEU A 282 -23.08 -8.05 10.22
C LEU A 282 -21.78 -7.48 9.64
N SER A 283 -21.87 -6.93 8.43
CA SER A 283 -20.71 -6.27 7.82
C SER A 283 -20.31 -4.99 8.58
N PRO A 284 -19.01 -4.69 8.66
CA PRO A 284 -18.52 -3.47 9.27
C PRO A 284 -19.04 -2.24 8.54
N SER A 285 -19.51 -1.25 9.30
CA SER A 285 -20.01 0.02 8.79
C SER A 285 -18.91 0.81 8.06
N ILE A 286 -19.30 1.53 7.01
CA ILE A 286 -18.48 2.46 6.24
C ILE A 286 -19.35 3.67 5.88
N PRO A 287 -18.85 4.91 5.85
CA PRO A 287 -19.65 6.08 5.48
C PRO A 287 -20.00 6.06 3.99
N LEU A 288 -21.15 5.44 3.68
CA LEU A 288 -21.63 5.24 2.31
C LEU A 288 -21.81 6.55 1.54
N GLN A 289 -22.23 7.64 2.19
CA GLN A 289 -22.40 8.93 1.53
C GLN A 289 -21.06 9.52 1.06
N MET A 290 -20.03 9.46 1.90
CA MET A 290 -18.69 9.90 1.51
C MET A 290 -18.12 9.04 0.38
N LEU A 291 -18.29 7.71 0.49
CA LEU A 291 -17.87 6.77 -0.55
C LEU A 291 -18.60 7.00 -1.88
N LYS A 292 -19.90 7.31 -1.83
CA LYS A 292 -20.75 7.64 -2.99
C LYS A 292 -20.20 8.86 -3.72
N THR A 293 -20.01 9.98 -3.01
CA THR A 293 -19.49 11.23 -3.59
C THR A 293 -18.10 11.04 -4.17
N LYS A 294 -17.20 10.37 -3.43
CA LYS A 294 -15.83 10.09 -3.91
C LYS A 294 -15.80 9.17 -5.12
N ALA A 295 -16.64 8.13 -5.16
CA ALA A 295 -16.70 7.21 -6.29
C ALA A 295 -17.19 7.92 -7.57
N LEU A 296 -18.19 8.80 -7.46
CA LEU A 296 -18.65 9.62 -8.58
C LEU A 296 -17.58 10.59 -9.04
N GLN A 297 -16.96 11.33 -8.12
CA GLN A 297 -15.86 12.25 -8.45
C GLN A 297 -14.73 11.54 -9.20
N MET A 298 -14.27 10.40 -8.69
CA MET A 298 -13.22 9.61 -9.36
C MET A 298 -13.65 9.11 -10.75
N LEU A 299 -14.92 8.75 -10.94
CA LEU A 299 -15.43 8.34 -12.25
C LEU A 299 -15.47 9.53 -13.23
N THR A 300 -15.92 10.69 -12.78
CA THR A 300 -15.96 11.93 -13.59
C THR A 300 -14.57 12.34 -14.01
N GLU A 301 -13.62 12.38 -13.08
CA GLU A 301 -12.20 12.68 -13.36
C GLU A 301 -11.62 11.65 -14.35
N ALA A 302 -11.87 10.36 -14.13
CA ALA A 302 -11.36 9.32 -15.04
C ALA A 302 -11.91 9.44 -16.48
N VAL A 303 -13.18 9.79 -16.64
CA VAL A 303 -13.79 10.01 -17.96
C VAL A 303 -13.20 11.26 -18.64
N GLN A 304 -12.98 12.34 -17.87
CA GLN A 304 -12.37 13.58 -18.39
C GLN A 304 -10.91 13.35 -18.83
N ASP A 305 -10.12 12.67 -18.00
CA ASP A 305 -8.71 12.35 -18.29
C ASP A 305 -8.58 11.34 -19.44
N GLY A 306 -9.48 10.36 -19.50
CA GLY A 306 -9.51 9.34 -20.55
C GLY A 306 -9.73 9.91 -21.96
N CYS A 307 -10.46 11.02 -22.07
CA CYS A 307 -10.67 11.72 -23.34
C CYS A 307 -9.40 12.41 -23.86
N GLN A 308 -8.43 12.75 -23.01
CA GLN A 308 -7.24 13.51 -23.38
C GLN A 308 -6.07 12.65 -23.87
N ALA A 309 -6.28 11.36 -24.15
CA ALA A 309 -5.22 10.41 -24.55
C ALA A 309 -4.01 10.45 -23.61
N MET A 310 -4.28 10.31 -22.31
CA MET A 310 -3.28 10.45 -21.25
C MET A 310 -2.12 9.45 -21.41
N ARG A 311 -0.88 9.96 -21.39
CA ARG A 311 0.35 9.16 -21.50
C ARG A 311 0.56 8.25 -20.30
N ASP A 312 0.27 8.76 -19.10
CA ASP A 312 0.53 8.09 -17.82
C ASP A 312 -0.79 7.93 -17.04
N PRO A 313 -1.61 6.90 -17.35
CA PRO A 313 -2.85 6.63 -16.61
C PRO A 313 -2.58 6.28 -15.15
N VAL A 314 -3.53 6.64 -14.27
CA VAL A 314 -3.47 6.28 -12.83
C VAL A 314 -3.30 4.77 -12.66
N GLY A 315 -2.34 4.37 -11.84
CA GLY A 315 -2.00 2.96 -11.65
C GLY A 315 -1.15 2.35 -12.78
N GLY A 316 -0.73 3.15 -13.77
CA GLY A 316 0.19 2.75 -14.84
C GLY A 316 -0.47 2.05 -16.04
N SER A 317 -1.77 1.78 -15.99
CA SER A 317 -2.54 1.28 -17.15
C SER A 317 -3.98 1.78 -17.12
N VAL A 318 -4.61 1.85 -18.29
CA VAL A 318 -6.04 2.18 -18.42
C VAL A 318 -6.93 1.17 -17.69
N GLU A 319 -6.50 -0.10 -17.64
CA GLU A 319 -7.20 -1.15 -16.89
C GLU A 319 -7.22 -0.83 -15.38
N PHE A 320 -6.07 -0.48 -14.80
CA PHE A 320 -5.97 -0.15 -13.37
C PHE A 320 -6.60 1.21 -13.03
N HIS A 321 -6.79 2.08 -14.01
CA HIS A 321 -7.51 3.32 -13.85
C HIS A 321 -9.02 3.08 -13.73
N PHE A 322 -9.63 2.40 -14.71
CA PHE A 322 -11.10 2.28 -14.80
C PHE A 322 -11.68 1.08 -14.04
N VAL A 323 -11.08 -0.11 -14.15
CA VAL A 323 -11.70 -1.36 -13.64
C VAL A 323 -12.03 -1.29 -12.14
N PRO A 324 -11.12 -0.81 -11.26
CA PRO A 324 -11.44 -0.72 -9.82
C PRO A 324 -12.59 0.24 -9.52
N ILE A 325 -12.65 1.38 -10.22
CA ILE A 325 -13.71 2.39 -10.06
C ILE A 325 -15.05 1.82 -10.54
N LEU A 326 -15.09 1.19 -11.71
CA LEU A 326 -16.32 0.61 -12.27
C LEU A 326 -16.85 -0.55 -11.41
N LYS A 327 -15.97 -1.38 -10.82
CA LYS A 327 -16.37 -2.40 -9.84
C LYS A 327 -17.03 -1.78 -8.61
N LEU A 328 -16.51 -0.66 -8.11
CA LEU A 328 -17.08 0.05 -6.97
C LEU A 328 -18.44 0.66 -7.32
N ILE A 329 -18.53 1.41 -8.43
CA ILE A 329 -19.78 2.03 -8.92
C ILE A 329 -20.87 0.98 -9.15
N SER A 330 -20.55 -0.12 -9.84
CA SER A 330 -21.51 -1.21 -10.07
C SER A 330 -21.98 -1.85 -8.76
N THR A 331 -21.09 -2.03 -7.78
CA THR A 331 -21.45 -2.56 -6.46
C THR A 331 -22.41 -1.62 -5.72
N LEU A 332 -22.14 -0.31 -5.73
CA LEU A 332 -22.98 0.70 -5.10
C LEU A 332 -24.35 0.84 -5.80
N LEU A 333 -24.40 0.71 -7.13
CA LEU A 333 -25.65 0.65 -7.91
C LEU A 333 -26.50 -0.56 -7.53
N ILE A 334 -25.90 -1.75 -7.45
CA ILE A 334 -26.61 -2.98 -7.02
C ILE A 334 -27.15 -2.84 -5.60
N MET A 335 -26.42 -2.16 -4.72
CA MET A 335 -26.85 -1.92 -3.34
C MET A 335 -28.01 -0.90 -3.24
N GLY A 336 -28.24 -0.10 -4.28
CA GLY A 336 -29.23 0.98 -4.27
C GLY A 336 -28.81 2.15 -3.38
N VAL A 337 -27.53 2.51 -3.41
CA VAL A 337 -26.97 3.65 -2.63
C VAL A 337 -27.09 4.98 -3.38
N PHE A 338 -27.19 4.92 -4.71
CA PHE A 338 -27.31 6.09 -5.58
C PHE A 338 -28.75 6.58 -5.66
N ASP A 339 -28.92 7.91 -5.60
CA ASP A 339 -30.20 8.58 -5.76
C ASP A 339 -30.47 8.89 -7.25
N ASP A 340 -31.68 9.35 -7.57
CA ASP A 340 -32.10 9.66 -8.95
C ASP A 340 -31.15 10.61 -9.69
N GLU A 341 -30.60 11.61 -8.99
CA GLU A 341 -29.64 12.57 -9.54
C GLU A 341 -28.30 11.91 -9.88
N ASP A 342 -27.82 11.02 -9.00
CA ASP A 342 -26.57 10.29 -9.18
C ASP A 342 -26.68 9.32 -10.36
N VAL A 343 -27.79 8.57 -10.45
CA VAL A 343 -28.04 7.64 -11.57
C VAL A 343 -28.13 8.40 -12.88
N THR A 344 -28.84 9.54 -12.90
CA THR A 344 -28.89 10.42 -14.07
C THR A 344 -27.50 10.91 -14.47
N HIS A 345 -26.64 11.26 -13.50
CA HIS A 345 -25.27 11.68 -13.77
C HIS A 345 -24.41 10.55 -14.36
N ILE A 346 -24.51 9.34 -13.81
CA ILE A 346 -23.82 8.15 -14.33
C ILE A 346 -24.26 7.83 -15.77
N LEU A 347 -25.57 7.86 -16.04
CA LEU A 347 -26.10 7.62 -17.39
C LEU A 347 -25.57 8.64 -18.40
N LYS A 348 -25.54 9.92 -18.04
CA LYS A 348 -24.97 10.98 -18.90
C LYS A 348 -23.49 10.78 -19.20
N MET A 349 -22.70 10.25 -18.25
CA MET A 349 -21.28 9.95 -18.48
C MET A 349 -21.10 8.75 -19.42
N LEU A 350 -22.03 7.79 -19.43
CA LEU A 350 -21.95 6.61 -20.30
C LEU A 350 -22.36 6.93 -21.74
N GLU A 351 -23.47 7.63 -21.91
CA GLU A 351 -24.01 7.98 -23.23
C GLU A 351 -24.70 9.35 -23.17
N PRO A 352 -23.96 10.44 -23.43
CA PRO A 352 -24.51 11.78 -23.30
C PRO A 352 -25.62 12.04 -24.31
N VAL A 353 -25.56 11.46 -25.53
CA VAL A 353 -26.54 11.75 -26.59
C VAL A 353 -27.93 11.19 -26.25
N VAL A 354 -27.98 10.03 -25.60
CA VAL A 354 -29.24 9.37 -25.22
C VAL A 354 -29.79 9.91 -23.91
N PHE A 355 -28.92 10.24 -22.95
CA PHE A 355 -29.33 10.56 -21.58
C PHE A 355 -29.21 12.04 -21.19
N SER A 356 -28.64 12.89 -22.04
CA SER A 356 -28.88 14.34 -21.98
C SER A 356 -30.27 14.60 -22.55
N GLY A 357 -31.30 14.47 -21.70
CA GLY A 357 -32.68 14.74 -22.13
C GLY A 357 -32.72 16.06 -22.91
N LYS A 358 -33.35 16.05 -24.08
CA LYS A 358 -33.39 17.17 -25.06
C LYS A 358 -33.74 18.50 -24.39
N LYS A 359 -32.76 19.17 -23.80
CA LYS A 359 -32.75 20.61 -23.60
C LYS A 359 -32.11 21.17 -24.86
N ALA A 360 -32.77 22.19 -25.42
CA ALA A 360 -32.36 22.86 -26.64
C ALA A 360 -30.85 23.14 -26.62
N GLU A 361 -30.23 22.87 -27.77
CA GLU A 361 -28.82 23.09 -28.09
C GLU A 361 -28.26 24.36 -27.42
N GLU A 362 -27.31 24.19 -26.51
CA GLU A 362 -26.22 25.13 -26.33
C GLU A 362 -24.98 24.46 -26.92
N PRO A 363 -24.21 25.15 -27.79
CA PRO A 363 -23.17 24.50 -28.57
C PRO A 363 -22.05 24.02 -27.66
N ALA A 364 -21.73 22.74 -27.77
CA ALA A 364 -20.49 22.18 -27.26
C ALA A 364 -19.32 22.87 -27.98
N GLU A 365 -18.38 23.39 -27.21
CA GLU A 365 -17.07 23.79 -27.73
C GLU A 365 -16.33 22.51 -28.15
N ASP A 366 -16.47 22.16 -29.43
CA ASP A 366 -15.62 21.17 -30.07
C ASP A 366 -14.15 21.65 -29.97
N CYS A 367 -13.33 20.92 -29.23
CA CYS A 367 -11.88 21.03 -29.27
C CYS A 367 -11.37 20.61 -30.66
N GLN A 368 -11.41 21.52 -31.63
CA GLN A 368 -10.76 21.37 -32.92
C GLN A 368 -9.26 21.71 -32.76
N PHE A 369 -8.42 20.67 -32.78
CA PHE A 369 -7.01 20.83 -33.10
C PHE A 369 -6.88 21.04 -34.62
N GLU A 370 -6.79 22.29 -35.06
CA GLU A 370 -6.25 22.61 -36.39
C GLU A 370 -4.77 22.97 -36.26
N GLY A 371 -3.93 22.17 -36.93
CA GLY A 371 -2.49 22.37 -37.00
C GLY A 371 -2.14 23.59 -37.85
N GLU A 372 -1.40 24.52 -37.26
CA GLU A 372 -0.73 25.59 -38.00
C GLU A 372 0.54 25.06 -38.68
N GLU A 373 0.41 24.59 -39.92
CA GLU A 373 1.48 24.69 -40.89
C GLU A 373 0.94 25.15 -42.23
N ARG A 374 1.12 26.45 -42.54
CA ARG A 374 1.62 26.97 -43.84
C ARG A 374 1.44 28.49 -43.91
N ASN A 375 2.55 29.22 -44.03
CA ASN A 375 2.82 29.99 -45.26
C ASN A 375 4.14 30.80 -45.17
N LYS A 376 5.21 30.22 -45.72
CA LYS A 376 6.23 30.99 -46.43
C LYS A 376 6.51 30.31 -47.75
N LYS A 377 5.84 30.77 -48.81
CA LYS A 377 6.39 30.78 -50.17
C LYS A 377 5.54 31.64 -51.10
N HIS A 378 6.27 32.51 -51.80
CA HIS A 378 5.94 33.19 -53.05
C HIS A 378 5.04 34.43 -53.03
N SER A 379 5.69 35.59 -52.97
CA SER A 379 5.54 36.56 -54.06
C SER A 379 6.91 36.87 -54.66
N GLN A 380 7.10 36.47 -55.92
CA GLN A 380 8.25 36.83 -56.73
C GLN A 380 7.99 38.15 -57.45
N ASN A 381 9.03 38.99 -57.48
CA ASN A 381 9.56 39.72 -58.63
C ASN A 381 9.30 41.23 -58.85
N LYS A 382 10.44 41.85 -59.21
CA LYS A 382 10.74 43.18 -59.79
C LYS A 382 10.91 44.28 -58.73
N SER A 383 12.01 45.03 -58.66
CA SER A 383 13.05 45.36 -59.64
C SER A 383 14.17 46.20 -58.99
N GLY A 384 15.42 46.06 -59.45
CA GLY A 384 16.30 47.22 -59.66
C GLY A 384 17.41 47.56 -58.64
N LYS A 385 18.63 47.11 -58.97
CA LYS A 385 19.85 47.93 -59.22
C LYS A 385 20.50 48.79 -58.11
N ALA A 386 21.85 48.73 -58.12
CA ALA A 386 22.89 49.67 -57.63
C ALA A 386 23.31 49.50 -56.15
N ARG A 387 24.52 48.98 -55.89
CA ARG A 387 25.85 49.64 -55.84
C ARG A 387 26.02 50.60 -54.65
N GLY A 388 27.03 50.34 -53.82
CA GLY A 388 27.97 51.37 -53.38
C GLY A 388 28.18 51.53 -51.88
N ALA A 389 29.46 51.49 -51.50
CA ALA A 389 30.12 51.88 -50.26
C ALA A 389 29.98 50.93 -49.05
#